data_AF-A0A8T3V453-F1
#
_entry.id   AF-A0A8T3V453-F1
#
_cell.length_a   1.000
_cell.length_b   1.000
_cell.length_c   1.000
_cell.angle_alpha   90.00
_cell.angle_beta   90.00
_cell.angle_gamma   90.00
#
_symmetry.space_group_name_H-M   'P 1'
#
loop_
_entity.id
_entity.type
_entity.pdbx_description
1 polymer ?
#
loop_
_entity_poly.entity_id
_entity_poly.type
_entity_poly.pdbx_seq_one_letter_code
_entity_poly.pdbx_strand_id
1 'polypeptide(L)'
;MADEKSVSENNANRMSKNEYYLAIALVVSKRSTCLKRRYGAVIVNNDEIVSTGYNGNPRGDENCCDRGDCQRMNLPSNSGNYNDCFSVHAEQNAIISAKRNEMLGSTLYLAGEKFDDGAWVEIDDAEPCPICFRMIKNSGIDRIVSQKGILEL
;
A
#
# COMPACT_ATOMS: atom_id res chain seq x y z
N MET A 1 33.28 -41.69 -13.98
CA MET A 1 31.98 -41.83 -14.66
C MET A 1 31.01 -40.89 -13.96
N ALA A 2 30.48 -39.95 -14.74
CA ALA A 2 29.38 -39.03 -14.50
C ALA A 2 29.43 -38.10 -13.27
N ASP A 3 29.73 -36.84 -13.58
CA ASP A 3 29.45 -35.61 -12.81
C ASP A 3 28.00 -35.51 -12.34
N GLU A 4 27.78 -35.38 -11.02
CA GLU A 4 26.58 -34.73 -10.49
C GLU A 4 26.86 -33.22 -10.41
N LYS A 5 26.38 -32.53 -11.44
CA LYS A 5 26.50 -31.09 -11.63
C LYS A 5 25.94 -30.31 -10.43
N SER A 6 26.78 -29.39 -9.97
CA SER A 6 26.48 -28.23 -9.16
C SER A 6 25.11 -27.62 -9.45
N VAL A 7 24.26 -27.54 -8.43
CA VAL A 7 23.15 -26.61 -8.40
C VAL A 7 23.75 -25.21 -8.47
N SER A 8 23.45 -24.47 -9.53
CA SER A 8 24.05 -23.17 -9.83
C SER A 8 23.83 -22.15 -8.71
N GLU A 9 24.92 -21.56 -8.20
CA GLU A 9 24.96 -20.48 -7.20
C GLU A 9 24.33 -19.14 -7.66
N ASN A 10 23.63 -19.10 -8.81
CA ASN A 10 23.15 -17.87 -9.45
C ASN A 10 21.71 -17.45 -9.10
N ASN A 11 21.02 -18.08 -8.14
CA ASN A 11 19.63 -17.75 -7.80
C ASN A 11 19.43 -17.10 -6.42
N ALA A 12 20.51 -16.87 -5.66
CA ALA A 12 20.44 -16.33 -4.29
C ALA A 12 20.25 -14.80 -4.22
N ASN A 13 20.27 -14.09 -5.34
CA ASN A 13 20.22 -12.61 -5.39
C ASN A 13 19.00 -12.05 -6.15
N ARG A 14 18.03 -12.91 -6.53
CA ARG A 14 16.83 -12.48 -7.23
C ARG A 14 15.71 -12.24 -6.23
N MET A 15 15.31 -10.98 -6.10
CA MET A 15 14.15 -10.57 -5.31
C MET A 15 12.89 -11.36 -5.73
N SER A 16 12.14 -11.83 -4.74
CA SER A 16 10.84 -12.47 -4.97
C SER A 16 9.82 -11.45 -5.49
N LYS A 17 8.75 -11.93 -6.11
CA LYS A 17 7.69 -11.06 -6.62
C LYS A 17 7.02 -10.24 -5.52
N ASN A 18 6.79 -10.85 -4.35
CA ASN A 18 6.18 -10.14 -3.24
C ASN A 18 7.08 -9.03 -2.70
N GLU A 19 8.37 -9.30 -2.53
CA GLU A 19 9.34 -8.27 -2.15
C GLU A 19 9.40 -7.14 -3.19
N TYR A 20 9.35 -7.48 -4.48
CA TYR A 20 9.34 -6.50 -5.57
C TYR A 20 8.12 -5.59 -5.52
N TYR A 21 6.91 -6.15 -5.43
CA TYR A 21 5.69 -5.34 -5.41
C TYR A 21 5.49 -4.57 -4.09
N LEU A 22 5.95 -5.12 -2.94
CA LEU A 22 6.00 -4.38 -1.68
C LEU A 22 6.99 -3.22 -1.73
N ALA A 23 8.17 -3.41 -2.32
CA ALA A 23 9.14 -2.35 -2.51
C ALA A 23 8.57 -1.22 -3.40
N ILE A 24 7.82 -1.56 -4.45
CA ILE A 24 7.12 -0.57 -5.27
C ILE A 24 6.04 0.15 -4.45
N ALA A 25 5.23 -0.57 -3.66
CA ALA A 25 4.23 0.04 -2.80
C ALA A 25 4.85 1.02 -1.80
N LEU A 26 6.02 0.68 -1.25
CA LEU A 26 6.78 1.56 -0.37
C LEU A 26 7.33 2.79 -1.11
N VAL A 27 7.80 2.64 -2.36
CA VAL A 27 8.22 3.78 -3.18
C VAL A 27 7.03 4.70 -3.51
N VAL A 28 5.86 4.12 -3.82
CA VAL A 28 4.62 4.86 -4.07
C VAL A 28 4.19 5.65 -2.83
N SER A 29 4.34 5.08 -1.63
CA SER A 29 3.99 5.74 -0.36
C SER A 29 4.74 7.06 -0.17
N LYS A 30 5.99 7.16 -0.65
CA LYS A 30 6.83 8.37 -0.53
C LYS A 30 6.26 9.60 -1.25
N ARG A 31 5.28 9.43 -2.14
CA ARG A 31 4.55 10.53 -2.78
C ARG A 31 3.37 11.03 -1.96
N SER A 32 3.05 10.38 -0.85
CA SER A 32 1.98 10.81 0.05
C SER A 32 2.22 12.20 0.62
N THR A 33 1.14 12.96 0.70
CA THR A 33 1.09 14.32 1.22
C THR A 33 0.58 14.37 2.67
N CYS A 34 0.38 13.21 3.30
CA CYS A 34 -0.02 13.09 4.69
C CYS A 34 1.17 13.35 5.62
N LEU A 35 0.95 14.16 6.66
CA LEU A 35 1.95 14.49 7.68
C LEU A 35 2.19 13.36 8.70
N LYS A 36 1.27 12.40 8.80
CA LYS A 36 1.26 11.40 9.88
C LYS A 36 1.74 10.03 9.45
N ARG A 37 1.16 9.53 8.37
CA ARG A 37 1.42 8.19 7.82
C ARG A 37 1.37 8.25 6.30
N ARG A 38 2.37 7.71 5.66
CA ARG A 38 2.48 7.59 4.22
C ARG A 38 2.20 6.15 3.85
N TYR A 39 1.13 5.89 3.12
CA TYR A 39 0.80 4.57 2.61
C TYR A 39 0.85 4.59 1.09
N GLY A 40 1.27 3.46 0.53
CA GLY A 40 1.22 3.15 -0.89
C GLY A 40 0.57 1.80 -1.10
N ALA A 41 -0.25 1.71 -2.13
CA ALA A 41 -0.94 0.51 -2.56
C ALA A 41 -0.65 0.24 -4.03
N VAL A 42 -0.45 -1.02 -4.37
CA VAL A 42 -0.22 -1.50 -5.75
C VAL A 42 -1.16 -2.66 -6.01
N ILE A 43 -1.98 -2.57 -7.05
CA ILE A 43 -2.86 -3.65 -7.48
C ILE A 43 -2.18 -4.37 -8.63
N VAL A 44 -2.02 -5.68 -8.50
CA VAL A 44 -1.33 -6.54 -9.46
C VAL A 44 -2.27 -7.66 -9.91
N ASN A 45 -2.41 -7.82 -11.22
CA ASN A 45 -3.15 -8.92 -11.80
C ASN A 45 -2.31 -9.56 -12.92
N ASN A 46 -2.28 -10.89 -13.00
CA ASN A 46 -1.49 -11.63 -14.00
C ASN A 46 -0.02 -11.17 -14.11
N ASP A 47 0.60 -10.82 -12.98
CA ASP A 47 1.98 -10.29 -12.92
C ASP A 47 2.19 -8.91 -13.59
N GLU A 48 1.11 -8.17 -13.80
CA GLU A 48 1.14 -6.80 -14.29
C GLU A 48 0.55 -5.85 -13.26
N ILE A 49 1.18 -4.69 -13.11
CA ILE A 49 0.65 -3.63 -12.25
C ILE A 49 -0.54 -2.99 -12.96
N VAL A 50 -1.72 -3.17 -12.38
CA VAL A 50 -2.99 -2.59 -12.87
C VAL A 50 -3.09 -1.12 -12.47
N SER A 51 -2.81 -0.82 -11.20
CA SER A 51 -2.85 0.55 -10.69
C SER A 51 -2.02 0.71 -9.43
N THR A 52 -1.76 1.96 -9.07
CA THR A 52 -1.09 2.36 -7.84
C THR A 52 -1.85 3.49 -7.17
N GLY A 53 -1.77 3.60 -5.85
CA GLY A 53 -2.33 4.71 -5.10
C GLY A 53 -1.48 5.03 -3.88
N TYR A 54 -1.43 6.30 -3.50
CA TYR A 54 -0.89 6.77 -2.22
C TYR A 54 -1.97 7.59 -1.51
N ASN A 55 -1.86 7.73 -0.19
CA ASN A 55 -2.82 8.54 0.55
C ASN A 55 -2.51 10.04 0.44
N GLY A 56 -3.55 10.84 0.19
CA GLY A 56 -3.48 12.29 0.00
C GLY A 56 -4.87 12.88 -0.17
N ASN A 57 -4.99 14.20 -0.15
CA ASN A 57 -6.29 14.86 -0.29
C ASN A 57 -6.86 14.67 -1.72
N PRO A 58 -8.19 14.84 -1.91
CA PRO A 58 -8.79 14.76 -3.23
C PRO A 58 -8.11 15.68 -4.24
N ARG A 59 -8.17 15.29 -5.52
CA ARG A 59 -7.53 16.06 -6.60
C ARG A 59 -8.08 17.48 -6.64
N GLY A 60 -7.18 18.45 -6.57
CA GLY A 60 -7.52 19.88 -6.59
C GLY A 60 -7.64 20.50 -5.20
N ASP A 61 -7.70 19.70 -4.14
CA ASP A 61 -7.70 20.19 -2.76
C ASP A 61 -6.26 20.41 -2.27
N GLU A 62 -6.13 21.36 -1.34
CA GLU A 62 -4.87 21.63 -0.64
C GLU A 62 -4.50 20.44 0.27
N ASN A 63 -3.24 20.01 0.23
CA ASN A 63 -2.80 18.87 1.03
C ASN A 63 -2.42 19.26 2.46
N CYS A 64 -2.39 18.27 3.37
CA CYS A 64 -1.90 18.48 4.73
C CYS A 64 -0.45 19.02 4.76
N CYS A 65 0.43 18.55 3.86
CA CYS A 65 1.79 19.08 3.77
C CYS A 65 1.86 20.53 3.25
N ASP A 66 0.90 20.95 2.44
CA ASP A 66 0.84 22.31 1.90
C ASP A 66 0.38 23.29 3.00
N ARG A 67 -0.62 22.86 3.79
CA ARG A 67 -1.13 23.61 4.95
C ARG A 67 -0.20 23.61 6.17
N GLY A 68 0.63 22.58 6.28
CA GLY A 68 1.47 22.35 7.46
C GLY A 68 0.69 21.88 8.70
N ASP A 69 -0.57 21.49 8.58
CA ASP A 69 -1.42 21.05 9.69
C ASP A 69 -2.20 19.77 9.40
N CYS A 70 -2.60 19.07 10.46
CA CYS A 70 -3.51 17.93 10.39
C CYS A 70 -4.28 17.79 11.70
N GLN A 71 -5.61 17.85 11.63
CA GLN A 71 -6.50 17.77 12.80
C GLN A 71 -6.40 16.43 13.53
N ARG A 72 -5.85 15.40 12.87
CA ARG A 72 -5.70 14.05 13.38
C ARG A 72 -4.30 13.70 13.86
N MET A 73 -3.37 14.67 13.95
CA MET A 73 -1.98 14.37 14.34
C MET A 73 -1.91 13.65 15.68
N ASN A 74 -2.65 14.14 16.68
CA ASN A 74 -2.60 13.62 18.05
C ASN A 74 -3.70 12.58 18.37
N LEU A 75 -4.48 12.15 17.38
CA LEU A 75 -5.52 11.15 17.58
C LEU A 75 -4.99 9.73 17.31
N PRO A 76 -5.47 8.68 17.97
CA PRO A 76 -5.11 7.31 17.59
C PRO A 76 -5.52 6.97 16.14
N SER A 77 -4.83 6.01 15.53
CA SER A 77 -5.25 5.46 14.23
C SER A 77 -6.61 4.78 14.33
N ASN A 78 -7.41 4.84 13.26
CA ASN A 78 -8.78 4.32 13.23
C ASN A 78 -9.70 4.84 14.36
N SER A 79 -9.39 6.02 14.93
CA SER A 79 -10.25 6.70 15.92
C SER A 79 -10.91 7.96 15.35
N GLY A 80 -11.87 8.55 16.08
CA GLY A 80 -12.61 9.73 15.64
C GLY A 80 -13.59 9.44 14.49
N ASN A 81 -14.11 10.49 13.88
CA ASN A 81 -14.98 10.37 12.72
C ASN A 81 -14.17 10.31 11.43
N TYR A 82 -14.67 9.57 10.44
CA TYR A 82 -14.02 9.50 9.13
C TYR A 82 -13.90 10.90 8.47
N ASN A 83 -14.87 11.77 8.73
CA ASN A 83 -14.89 13.16 8.26
C ASN A 83 -13.76 14.03 8.83
N ASP A 84 -13.05 13.57 9.87
CA ASP A 84 -11.94 14.33 10.46
C ASP A 84 -10.66 14.21 9.60
N CYS A 85 -10.63 13.27 8.65
CA CYS A 85 -9.52 13.06 7.72
C CYS A 85 -9.94 13.46 6.31
N PHE A 86 -9.30 14.47 5.75
CA PHE A 86 -9.54 14.87 4.35
C PHE A 86 -8.86 13.93 3.34
N SER A 87 -7.84 13.19 3.76
CA SER A 87 -7.09 12.34 2.84
C SER A 87 -7.89 11.11 2.40
N VAL A 88 -7.91 10.89 1.09
CA VAL A 88 -8.27 9.61 0.48
C VAL A 88 -7.14 8.63 0.72
N HIS A 89 -7.47 7.41 1.11
CA HIS A 89 -6.48 6.38 1.43
C HIS A 89 -5.79 5.81 0.18
N ALA A 90 -4.63 5.20 0.37
CA ALA A 90 -3.84 4.64 -0.73
C ALA A 90 -4.61 3.56 -1.49
N GLU A 91 -5.28 2.67 -0.76
CA GLU A 91 -6.10 1.58 -1.28
C GLU A 91 -7.27 2.13 -2.11
N GLN A 92 -7.92 3.17 -1.61
CA GLN A 92 -9.01 3.84 -2.31
C GLN A 92 -8.51 4.46 -3.62
N ASN A 93 -7.39 5.18 -3.56
CA ASN A 93 -6.79 5.79 -4.75
C ASN A 93 -6.33 4.77 -5.79
N ALA A 94 -5.84 3.60 -5.37
CA ALA A 94 -5.50 2.50 -6.26
C ALA A 94 -6.76 1.92 -6.93
N ILE A 95 -7.82 1.67 -6.14
CA ILE A 95 -9.10 1.10 -6.62
C ILE A 95 -9.80 2.03 -7.61
N ILE A 96 -9.90 3.33 -7.32
CA ILE A 96 -10.58 4.29 -8.23
C ILE A 96 -9.83 4.50 -9.55
N SER A 97 -8.55 4.15 -9.60
CA SER A 97 -7.71 4.32 -10.79
C SER A 97 -7.73 3.10 -11.73
N ALA A 98 -8.46 2.04 -11.36
CA ALA A 98 -8.57 0.80 -12.13
C ALA A 98 -10.02 0.44 -12.44
N LYS A 99 -10.25 -0.27 -13.54
CA LYS A 99 -11.59 -0.84 -13.80
C LYS A 99 -11.77 -2.10 -12.97
N ARG A 100 -13.00 -2.33 -12.49
CA ARG A 100 -13.30 -3.51 -11.67
C ARG A 100 -12.93 -4.84 -12.35
N ASN A 101 -13.17 -4.96 -13.65
CA ASN A 101 -12.84 -6.17 -14.41
C ASN A 101 -11.33 -6.46 -14.47
N GLU A 102 -10.48 -5.43 -14.37
CA GLU A 102 -9.01 -5.58 -14.31
C GLU A 102 -8.54 -5.99 -12.90
N MET A 103 -9.35 -5.77 -11.87
CA MET A 103 -9.05 -6.10 -10.47
C MET A 103 -9.61 -7.46 -10.01
N LEU A 104 -10.45 -8.12 -10.81
CA LEU A 104 -11.00 -9.43 -10.45
C LEU A 104 -9.89 -10.47 -10.29
N GLY A 105 -9.84 -11.11 -9.12
CA GLY A 105 -8.83 -12.11 -8.77
C GLY A 105 -7.43 -11.54 -8.51
N SER A 106 -7.31 -10.21 -8.43
CA SER A 106 -6.02 -9.54 -8.30
C SER A 106 -5.51 -9.55 -6.85
N THR A 107 -4.25 -9.14 -6.68
CA THR A 107 -3.57 -8.94 -5.41
C THR A 107 -3.39 -7.45 -5.13
N LEU A 108 -3.69 -7.02 -3.90
CA LEU A 108 -3.29 -5.70 -3.41
C LEU A 108 -2.05 -5.80 -2.52
N TYR A 109 -0.98 -5.12 -2.90
CA TYR A 109 0.21 -4.94 -2.07
C TYR A 109 0.10 -3.61 -1.32
N LEU A 110 0.27 -3.64 0.00
CA LEU A 110 0.16 -2.48 0.88
C LEU A 110 1.44 -2.30 1.70
N ALA A 111 2.01 -1.11 1.63
CA ALA A 111 3.17 -0.73 2.43
C ALA A 111 3.01 0.72 2.92
N GLY A 112 3.72 1.09 3.97
CA GLY A 112 3.69 2.45 4.46
C GLY A 112 4.76 2.77 5.48
N GLU A 113 4.91 4.05 5.75
CA GLU A 113 5.82 4.63 6.73
C GLU A 113 5.00 5.51 7.69
N LYS A 114 5.38 5.53 8.97
CA LYS A 114 4.90 6.49 9.96
C LYS A 114 6.02 7.45 10.32
N PHE A 115 5.66 8.67 10.67
CA PHE A 115 6.63 9.59 11.25
C PHE A 115 6.79 9.28 12.74
N ASP A 116 8.00 8.92 13.15
CA ASP A 116 8.36 8.52 14.51
C ASP A 116 9.77 9.02 14.83
N ASP A 117 9.95 9.63 16.01
CA ASP A 117 11.22 10.19 16.49
C ASP A 117 12.05 10.98 15.44
N GLY A 118 11.38 11.85 14.68
CA GLY A 118 12.04 12.71 13.68
C GLY A 118 12.39 12.02 12.36
N ALA A 119 12.05 10.75 12.18
CA ALA A 119 12.31 9.98 10.97
C ALA A 119 11.04 9.29 10.44
N TRP A 120 11.06 8.94 9.16
CA TRP A 120 10.07 8.03 8.58
C TRP A 120 10.54 6.60 8.83
N VAL A 121 9.68 5.80 9.45
CA VAL A 121 9.93 4.39 9.78
C VAL A 121 8.86 3.54 9.11
N GLU A 122 9.25 2.46 8.47
CA GLU A 122 8.33 1.51 7.84
C GLU A 122 7.34 0.91 8.86
N ILE A 123 6.13 0.62 8.40
CA ILE A 123 5.07 0.05 9.22
C ILE A 123 5.03 -1.47 8.96
N ASP A 124 5.58 -2.23 9.91
CA ASP A 124 5.63 -3.70 9.84
C ASP A 124 4.24 -4.36 9.85
N ASP A 125 3.26 -3.69 10.46
CA ASP A 125 1.88 -4.16 10.60
C ASP A 125 0.89 -3.40 9.70
N ALA A 126 1.33 -3.02 8.50
CA ALA A 126 0.48 -2.30 7.55
C ALA A 126 -0.80 -3.09 7.21
N GLU A 127 -1.95 -2.54 7.60
CA GLU A 127 -3.28 -3.12 7.39
C GLU A 127 -4.26 -2.07 6.86
N PRO A 128 -5.21 -2.47 6.00
CA PRO A 128 -6.23 -1.58 5.53
C PRO A 128 -7.17 -1.17 6.67
N CYS A 129 -7.64 0.08 6.64
CA CYS A 129 -8.70 0.50 7.56
C CYS A 129 -10.02 -0.26 7.26
N PRO A 130 -11.00 -0.28 8.19
CA PRO A 130 -12.25 -1.01 7.99
C PRO A 130 -13.04 -0.63 6.72
N ILE A 131 -12.97 0.64 6.29
CA ILE A 131 -13.63 1.10 5.04
C ILE A 131 -12.85 0.59 3.82
N CYS A 132 -11.53 0.74 3.81
CA CYS A 132 -10.70 0.24 2.71
C CYS A 132 -10.85 -1.28 2.56
N PHE A 133 -10.89 -2.02 3.67
CA PHE A 133 -11.12 -3.46 3.65
C PHE A 133 -12.43 -3.84 2.94
N ARG A 134 -13.54 -3.14 3.23
CA ARG A 134 -14.82 -3.34 2.53
C ARG A 134 -14.73 -3.01 1.04
N MET A 135 -14.03 -1.93 0.69
CA MET A 135 -13.85 -1.51 -0.71
C MET A 135 -13.00 -2.49 -1.50
N ILE A 136 -11.91 -3.00 -0.90
CA ILE A 136 -11.05 -4.04 -1.48
C ILE A 136 -11.89 -5.28 -1.81
N LYS A 137 -12.65 -5.80 -0.86
CA LYS A 137 -13.57 -6.93 -1.09
C LYS A 137 -14.56 -6.65 -2.22
N ASN A 138 -15.19 -5.49 -2.21
CA ASN A 138 -16.18 -5.13 -3.24
C ASN A 138 -15.58 -4.99 -4.66
N SER A 139 -14.30 -4.61 -4.74
CA SER A 139 -13.58 -4.48 -6.01
C SER A 139 -13.25 -5.83 -6.67
N GLY A 140 -13.34 -6.94 -5.93
CA GLY A 140 -13.05 -8.29 -6.44
C GLY A 140 -11.58 -8.69 -6.35
N ILE A 141 -10.80 -8.03 -5.50
CA ILE A 141 -9.45 -8.43 -5.09
C ILE A 141 -9.56 -9.63 -4.16
N ASP A 142 -8.72 -10.65 -4.34
CA ASP A 142 -8.78 -11.91 -3.58
C ASP A 142 -7.81 -11.95 -2.40
N ARG A 143 -6.75 -11.13 -2.44
CA ARG A 143 -5.71 -11.15 -1.41
C ARG A 143 -5.03 -9.80 -1.21
N ILE A 144 -4.60 -9.59 0.03
CA ILE A 144 -3.81 -8.45 0.47
C ILE A 144 -2.45 -8.95 0.96
N VAL A 145 -1.37 -8.32 0.51
CA VAL A 145 0.00 -8.63 0.93
C VAL A 145 0.61 -7.38 1.56
N SER A 146 1.14 -7.50 2.77
CA SER A 146 1.91 -6.47 3.47
C SER A 146 3.08 -7.09 4.22
N GLN A 147 3.88 -6.28 4.91
CA GLN A 147 4.97 -6.79 5.78
C GLN A 147 4.43 -7.73 6.89
N LYS A 148 3.17 -7.55 7.30
CA LYS A 148 2.51 -8.41 8.28
C LYS A 148 2.31 -9.83 7.75
N GLY A 149 2.23 -9.99 6.43
CA GLY A 149 1.99 -11.26 5.75
C GLY A 149 0.91 -11.17 4.68
N ILE A 150 0.31 -12.32 4.38
CA ILE A 150 -0.72 -12.48 3.35
C ILE A 150 -2.07 -12.69 4.03
N LEU A 151 -3.07 -11.93 3.58
CA LEU A 151 -4.46 -12.07 3.97
C LEU A 151 -5.31 -12.43 2.75
N GLU A 152 -5.89 -13.62 2.76
CA GLU A 152 -6.88 -14.09 1.78
C GLU A 152 -8.29 -13.56 2.15
N LEU A 153 -9.11 -13.19 1.17
CA LEU A 153 -10.35 -12.40 1.37
C LEU A 153 -11.67 -13.17 1.25
#